data_AF-L8AW52-F1
#
_entry.id   AF-L8AW52-F1
#
_cell.length_a   1.000
_cell.length_b   1.000
_cell.length_c   1.000
_cell.angle_alpha   90.00
_cell.angle_beta   90.00
_cell.angle_gamma   90.00
#
_symmetry.space_group_name_H-M   'P 1'
#
loop_
_entity.id
_entity.type
_entity.pdbx_description
1 polymer ?
#
loop_
_entity_poly.entity_id
_entity_poly.type
_entity_poly.pdbx_seq_one_letter_code
_entity_poly.pdbx_strand_id
1 'polypeptide(L)'
;WGDIVWGHAVSRDLIHWFHLPFAMVPDQWYDINGVWTGSATILPDGQIVMLYTGSTDENVQVQNLAYPADLLDPLLLDWVKYSGNPVLVPPPGIRAQ
;
A
#
# COMPACT_ATOMS: atom_id res chain seq x y z
N TRP A 1 11.44 15.62 -1.87
CA TRP A 1 10.64 14.41 -2.14
C TRP A 1 9.36 14.56 -1.34
N GLY A 2 8.19 14.32 -1.93
CA GLY A 2 6.89 14.60 -1.30
C GLY A 2 5.73 14.02 -2.12
N ASP A 3 4.54 13.93 -1.51
CA ASP A 3 3.31 13.34 -2.05
C ASP A 3 3.49 11.88 -2.50
N ILE A 4 3.77 11.03 -1.51
CA ILE A 4 4.25 9.67 -1.76
C ILE A 4 3.08 8.75 -1.98
N VAL A 5 3.02 8.26 -3.22
CA VAL A 5 2.00 7.36 -3.74
C VAL A 5 2.66 6.11 -4.29
N TRP A 6 1.89 5.04 -4.46
CA TRP A 6 2.31 3.90 -5.27
C TRP A 6 1.86 4.09 -6.71
N GLY A 7 2.82 4.31 -7.59
CA GLY A 7 2.62 4.14 -9.03
C GLY A 7 2.41 2.67 -9.38
N HIS A 8 1.72 2.41 -10.48
CA HIS A 8 1.45 1.05 -10.96
C HIS A 8 1.86 0.92 -12.42
N ALA A 9 2.59 -0.15 -12.73
CA ALA A 9 2.88 -0.54 -14.10
C ALA A 9 2.88 -2.07 -14.20
N VAL A 10 2.43 -2.58 -15.34
CA VAL A 10 2.37 -4.02 -15.62
C VAL A 10 3.18 -4.36 -16.86
N SER A 11 3.67 -5.59 -16.90
CA SER A 11 4.42 -6.13 -18.02
C SER A 11 4.22 -7.64 -18.12
N ARG A 12 4.33 -8.18 -19.34
CA ARG A 12 4.35 -9.63 -19.58
C ARG A 12 5.77 -10.19 -19.68
N ASP A 13 6.77 -9.34 -19.85
CA ASP A 13 8.16 -9.73 -20.08
C ASP A 13 9.17 -9.03 -19.15
N LEU A 14 8.68 -8.18 -18.24
CA LEU A 14 9.46 -7.35 -17.31
C LEU A 14 10.39 -6.33 -18.00
N ILE A 15 10.22 -6.10 -19.31
CA ILE A 15 11.01 -5.16 -20.12
C ILE A 15 10.13 -4.05 -20.68
N HIS A 16 9.01 -4.39 -21.30
CA HIS A 16 8.06 -3.44 -21.87
C HIS A 16 6.90 -3.23 -20.88
N TRP A 17 6.75 -1.99 -20.41
CA TRP A 17 5.82 -1.65 -19.34
C TRP A 17 4.68 -0.76 -19.84
N PHE A 18 3.48 -1.03 -19.33
CA PHE A 18 2.34 -0.15 -19.48
C PHE A 18 2.06 0.53 -18.14
N HIS A 19 2.13 1.86 -18.12
CA HIS A 19 1.77 2.65 -16.94
C HIS A 19 0.26 2.63 -16.75
N LEU A 20 -0.15 2.38 -15.51
CA LEU A 20 -1.53 2.38 -15.05
C LEU A 20 -1.77 3.57 -14.11
N PRO A 21 -3.02 3.87 -13.72
CA PRO A 21 -3.32 4.82 -12.66
C PRO A 21 -2.58 4.49 -11.34
N PHE A 22 -2.55 5.45 -10.40
CA PHE A 22 -1.98 5.18 -9.08
C PHE A 22 -2.74 4.05 -8.38
N ALA A 23 -2.00 3.10 -7.80
CA ALA A 23 -2.60 2.00 -7.06
C ALA A 23 -3.02 2.43 -5.65
N MET A 24 -2.20 3.25 -4.99
CA MET A 24 -2.49 3.75 -3.64
C MET A 24 -2.04 5.21 -3.50
N VAL A 25 -2.89 6.03 -2.91
CA VAL A 25 -2.62 7.43 -2.58
C VAL A 25 -2.88 7.69 -1.08
N PRO A 26 -2.24 8.70 -0.47
CA PRO A 26 -2.61 9.18 0.87
C PRO A 26 -4.06 9.65 0.89
N ASP A 27 -4.90 8.97 1.67
CA ASP A 27 -6.32 9.33 1.81
C ASP A 27 -6.92 8.93 3.17
N GLN A 28 -6.12 8.36 4.07
CA GLN A 28 -6.51 8.04 5.44
C GLN A 28 -5.55 8.67 6.44
N TRP A 29 -6.01 8.88 7.68
CA TRP A 29 -5.21 9.48 8.75
C TRP A 29 -3.88 8.73 9.01
N TYR A 30 -3.88 7.41 8.83
CA TYR A 30 -2.72 6.55 9.09
C TYR A 30 -1.66 6.55 7.99
N ASP A 31 -1.93 7.20 6.85
CA ASP A 31 -1.00 7.32 5.72
C ASP A 31 -1.02 8.70 5.06
N ILE A 32 -1.61 9.70 5.73
CA ILE A 32 -1.85 11.04 5.17
C ILE A 32 -0.57 11.74 4.73
N ASN A 33 0.56 11.46 5.39
CA ASN A 33 1.87 12.00 5.05
C ASN A 33 2.65 11.10 4.06
N GLY A 34 2.08 9.97 3.65
CA GLY A 34 2.60 9.14 2.56
C GLY A 34 2.25 7.66 2.66
N VAL A 35 2.05 7.04 1.50
CA VAL A 35 2.00 5.58 1.31
C VAL A 35 3.39 5.11 0.91
N TRP A 36 4.21 4.72 1.90
CA TRP A 36 5.61 4.35 1.72
C TRP A 36 5.75 2.89 1.28
N THR A 37 6.99 2.39 1.22
CA THR A 37 7.33 1.07 0.70
C THR A 37 6.60 -0.07 1.40
N GLY A 38 6.49 -1.20 0.70
CA GLY A 38 5.78 -2.38 1.13
C GLY A 38 6.07 -3.58 0.25
N SER A 39 5.39 -4.69 0.53
CA SER A 39 5.57 -5.98 -0.14
C SER A 39 4.23 -6.66 -0.38
N ALA A 40 4.14 -7.39 -1.49
CA ALA A 40 3.00 -8.24 -1.82
C ALA A 40 3.17 -9.64 -1.22
N THR A 41 2.07 -10.27 -0.82
CA THR A 41 2.00 -11.69 -0.49
C THR A 41 0.75 -12.29 -1.11
N ILE A 42 0.91 -13.44 -1.79
CA ILE A 42 -0.22 -14.25 -2.25
C ILE A 42 -0.48 -15.30 -1.17
N LEU A 43 -1.69 -15.27 -0.61
CA LEU A 43 -2.14 -16.19 0.44
C LEU A 43 -2.47 -17.57 -0.13
N PRO A 44 -2.53 -18.63 0.69
CA PRO A 44 -2.81 -20.00 0.22
C PRO A 44 -4.15 -20.18 -0.50
N ASP A 45 -5.12 -19.31 -0.25
CA ASP A 45 -6.44 -19.30 -0.90
C ASP A 45 -6.49 -18.46 -2.19
N GLY A 46 -5.34 -17.90 -2.62
CA GLY A 46 -5.20 -17.09 -3.82
C GLY A 46 -5.47 -15.60 -3.61
N GLN A 47 -5.82 -15.16 -2.40
CA GLN A 47 -5.94 -13.73 -2.11
C GLN A 47 -4.59 -13.02 -2.20
N ILE A 48 -4.60 -11.77 -2.67
CA ILE A 48 -3.42 -10.92 -2.74
C ILE A 48 -3.52 -9.87 -1.64
N VAL A 49 -2.47 -9.76 -0.83
CA VAL A 49 -2.37 -8.76 0.24
C VAL A 49 -1.10 -7.93 0.04
N MET A 50 -1.23 -6.62 0.19
CA MET A 50 -0.14 -5.68 0.29
C MET A 50 0.00 -5.23 1.74
N LEU A 51 1.19 -5.42 2.32
CA LEU A 51 1.58 -4.74 3.55
C LEU A 51 2.48 -3.58 3.18
N TYR A 52 2.18 -2.40 3.70
CA TYR A 52 2.94 -1.17 3.44
C TYR A 52 3.09 -0.31 4.67
N THR A 53 4.11 0.55 4.68
CA THR A 53 4.28 1.55 5.72
C THR A 53 3.50 2.83 5.37
N GLY A 54 2.61 3.28 6.25
CA GLY A 54 2.01 4.61 6.18
C GLY A 54 2.71 5.59 7.11
N SER A 55 2.75 6.86 6.72
CA SER A 55 3.15 7.96 7.60
C SER A 55 1.91 8.71 8.09
N THR A 56 1.67 8.69 9.40
CA THR A 56 0.53 9.40 10.02
C THR A 56 0.74 10.91 10.03
N ASP A 57 -0.29 11.67 10.39
CA ASP A 57 -0.27 13.11 10.63
C ASP A 57 0.82 13.56 11.63
N GLU A 58 1.09 12.74 12.65
CA GLU A 58 2.17 12.94 13.63
C GLU A 58 3.55 12.47 13.13
N ASN A 59 3.70 12.15 11.84
CA ASN A 59 4.92 11.57 11.24
C ASN A 59 5.34 10.22 11.85
N VAL A 60 4.38 9.48 12.42
CA VAL A 60 4.62 8.12 12.94
C VAL A 60 4.53 7.12 11.78
N GLN A 61 5.47 6.17 11.72
CA GLN A 61 5.41 5.08 10.75
C GLN A 61 4.58 3.92 11.32
N VAL A 62 3.55 3.51 10.59
CA VAL A 62 2.65 2.40 10.96
C VAL A 62 2.54 1.41 9.80
N GLN A 63 2.22 0.14 10.08
CA GLN A 63 1.99 -0.85 9.03
C GLN A 63 0.50 -0.95 8.72
N ASN A 64 0.19 -0.90 7.45
CA ASN A 64 -1.16 -0.92 6.90
C ASN A 64 -1.29 -2.08 5.92
N LEU A 65 -2.53 -2.51 5.71
CA LEU A 65 -2.91 -3.58 4.80
C LEU A 65 -3.81 -3.04 3.69
N ALA A 66 -3.57 -3.44 2.45
CA ALA A 66 -4.45 -3.24 1.31
C ALA A 66 -4.59 -4.51 0.48
N TYR A 67 -5.69 -4.64 -0.27
CA TYR A 67 -5.98 -5.77 -1.14
C TYR A 67 -6.72 -5.30 -2.40
N PRO A 68 -6.67 -6.04 -3.52
CA PRO A 68 -7.39 -5.66 -4.74
C PRO A 68 -8.90 -5.59 -4.50
N ALA A 69 -9.56 -4.59 -5.08
CA ALA A 69 -11.02 -4.49 -5.05
C ALA A 69 -11.69 -5.60 -5.87
N ASP A 70 -11.04 -6.02 -6.96
CA ASP A 70 -11.47 -7.12 -7.82
C ASP A 70 -10.27 -8.01 -8.17
N LEU A 71 -10.30 -9.27 -7.70
CA LEU A 71 -9.26 -10.25 -8.01
C LEU A 71 -9.39 -10.83 -9.43
N LEU A 72 -10.51 -10.60 -10.11
CA LEU A 72 -10.71 -11.03 -11.50
C LEU A 72 -10.16 -10.02 -12.51
N ASP A 73 -9.86 -8.79 -12.08
CA ASP A 73 -9.16 -7.81 -12.92
C ASP A 73 -7.69 -8.21 -13.09
N PRO A 74 -7.24 -8.62 -14.30
CA PRO A 74 -5.85 -9.01 -14.52
C PRO A 74 -4.86 -7.83 -14.38
N LEU A 75 -5.36 -6.59 -14.33
CA LEU A 75 -4.56 -5.39 -14.15
C LEU A 75 -4.54 -4.89 -12.70
N LEU A 76 -5.39 -5.42 -11.81
CA LEU A 76 -5.50 -5.03 -10.40
C LEU A 76 -5.49 -3.50 -10.20
N LEU A 77 -6.40 -2.82 -10.91
CA LEU A 77 -6.40 -1.36 -10.98
C LEU A 77 -6.78 -0.72 -9.63
N ASP A 78 -7.82 -1.25 -9.00
CA ASP A 78 -8.40 -0.68 -7.79
C ASP A 78 -7.98 -1.46 -6.55
N TRP A 79 -7.60 -0.73 -5.50
CA TRP A 79 -7.15 -1.27 -4.22
C TRP A 79 -8.01 -0.74 -3.07
N VAL A 80 -8.34 -1.63 -2.14
CA VAL A 80 -9.08 -1.31 -0.92
C VAL A 80 -8.12 -1.38 0.26
N LYS A 81 -8.06 -0.32 1.05
CA LYS A 81 -7.34 -0.32 2.32
C LYS A 81 -8.20 -0.99 3.39
N TYR A 82 -7.61 -1.89 4.17
CA TYR A 82 -8.31 -2.59 5.24
C TYR A 82 -8.86 -1.61 6.28
N SER A 83 -10.14 -1.78 6.64
CA SER A 83 -10.83 -0.87 7.56
C SER A 83 -10.26 -0.85 8.98
N GLY A 84 -9.50 -1.90 9.37
CA GLY A 84 -8.83 -1.99 10.66
C GLY A 84 -7.40 -1.44 10.68
N ASN A 85 -6.97 -0.73 9.64
CA ASN A 85 -5.65 -0.09 9.62
C ASN A 85 -5.51 1.00 10.70
N PRO A 86 -4.31 1.17 11.28
CA PRO A 86 -3.10 0.37 11.06
C PRO A 86 -3.14 -1.01 11.74
N VAL A 87 -2.54 -2.02 11.11
CA VAL A 87 -2.46 -3.40 11.63
C VAL A 87 -1.25 -3.64 12.55
N LEU A 88 -0.24 -2.76 12.48
CA LEU A 88 0.89 -2.76 13.41
C LEU A 88 1.35 -1.33 13.67
N VAL A 89 1.58 -1.02 14.94
CA VAL A 89 2.10 0.29 15.39
C VAL A 89 3.52 0.13 15.94
N PRO A 90 4.30 1.22 16.06
CA PRO A 90 5.60 1.16 16.70
C PRO A 90 5.53 0.55 18.10
N PRO A 91 6.51 -0.29 18.48
CA PRO A 91 6.57 -0.83 19.83
C PRO A 91 6.85 0.29 20.86
N PRO A 92 6.53 0.06 22.15
CA PRO A 92 6.80 1.03 23.20
C PRO A 92 8.24 1.53 23.19
N GLY A 93 8.42 2.85 23.31
CA GLY A 93 9.74 3.49 23.34
C GLY A 93 10.28 3.95 21.98
N ILE A 94 9.64 3.58 20.87
CA ILE A 94 9.93 4.13 19.54
C ILE A 94 8.98 5.31 19.28
N ARG A 95 9.54 6.50 19.03
CA ARG A 95 8.78 7.72 18.69
C ARG A 95 9.03 8.10 17.23
N ALA A 96 8.12 8.90 16.65
CA ALA A 96 8.40 9.61 15.41
C ALA A 96 9.70 10.44 15.56
N GLN A 97 10.53 10.43 14.52
CA GLN A 97 11.76 11.23 14.46
C GLN A 97 11.42 12.68 14.08
#